data_AF-A0A953HPN9-F1
#
_entry.id   AF-A0A953HPN9-F1
#
_cell.length_a   1.000
_cell.length_b   1.000
_cell.length_c   1.000
_cell.angle_alpha   90.00
_cell.angle_beta   90.00
_cell.angle_gamma   90.00
#
_symmetry.space_group_name_H-M   'P 1'
#
loop_
_entity.id
_entity.type
_entity.pdbx_description
1 polymer ?
#
loop_
_entity_poly.entity_id
_entity_poly.type
_entity_poly.pdbx_seq_one_letter_code
_entity_poly.pdbx_strand_id
1 'polypeptide(L)'
;MKSTTAFFAAALTLPASFPGGAYGATITKLQNDVCVLQLEGEIVAGDFERFMQLAATEFKGVDGESSSADTICLNSPGGSVLEGVKLAKHFYKQGVGTVIPAGAECHSMCAIMFMMGIAQGPEVNFVNRKLHVTGTLGFHRPYLALDSDELVSARALPVAHDWAMEAMMELMILANGQVPWSASTMMRPDLIQFMLTHVGNDFYYIDTVEKAGRFEIELFGYDKPTELTEERSYYACENSFHWQVGLIGKDTDYADLVQLVGAYQPVSKVVQDEGGLRIYSVTSGDAGYSEAGCLIGQKDDYFLGCGFNGMYNISLGLSQCTLADFEERSQWVSPLAAFKPSTPIRMLAANRPPRGIESKTAGSGTCLIISPTGAIEQEPCQARAISARNGAGEEFAGYEFIWPSGSKTVLQKDGTNLILNGKPAYAVPEGSYTLCVLSGDTGNRFCFNNGT
;
A
#
# COMPACT_ATOMS: atom_id res chain seq x y z
N MET A 1 -81.78 8.02 11.98
CA MET A 1 -80.65 8.46 12.83
C MET A 1 -80.08 7.21 13.49
N LYS A 2 -78.92 6.75 13.02
CA LYS A 2 -77.62 6.66 13.75
C LYS A 2 -77.65 5.63 14.89
N SER A 3 -76.75 4.66 15.03
CA SER A 3 -75.51 4.30 14.34
C SER A 3 -75.10 2.93 14.89
N THR A 4 -74.68 1.99 14.05
CA THR A 4 -74.05 0.72 14.46
C THR A 4 -72.60 0.77 14.02
N THR A 5 -71.66 0.78 14.97
CA THR A 5 -70.22 0.88 14.71
C THR A 5 -69.64 -0.52 14.54
N ALA A 6 -69.05 -0.79 13.37
CA ALA A 6 -68.31 -2.02 13.08
C ALA A 6 -66.84 -1.84 13.45
N PHE A 7 -66.29 -2.77 14.23
CA PHE A 7 -64.85 -2.88 14.53
C PHE A 7 -64.16 -3.62 13.38
N PHE A 8 -63.26 -2.95 12.67
CA PHE A 8 -62.30 -3.57 11.75
C PHE A 8 -61.05 -3.96 12.54
N ALA A 9 -60.75 -5.26 12.60
CA ALA A 9 -59.47 -5.77 13.07
C ALA A 9 -58.45 -5.69 11.92
N ALA A 10 -57.50 -4.77 12.03
CA ALA A 10 -56.37 -4.69 11.11
C ALA A 10 -55.35 -5.77 11.49
N ALA A 11 -55.13 -6.74 10.60
CA ALA A 11 -54.04 -7.70 10.73
C ALA A 11 -52.71 -6.99 10.44
N LEU A 12 -51.93 -6.73 11.48
CA LEU A 12 -50.55 -6.26 11.38
C LEU A 12 -49.68 -7.45 10.96
N THR A 13 -49.36 -7.56 9.67
CA THR A 13 -48.30 -8.45 9.19
C THR A 13 -46.95 -7.81 9.54
N LEU A 14 -46.31 -8.29 10.61
CA LEU A 14 -44.90 -7.98 10.87
C LEU A 14 -44.05 -8.62 9.77
N PRO A 15 -43.17 -7.87 9.08
CA PRO A 15 -42.14 -8.48 8.26
C PRO A 15 -41.19 -9.25 9.18
N ALA A 16 -41.07 -10.56 8.96
CA ALA A 16 -40.05 -11.37 9.60
C ALA A 16 -38.68 -10.88 9.13
N SER A 17 -37.96 -10.19 10.01
CA SER A 17 -36.54 -9.91 9.84
C SER A 17 -35.79 -11.23 9.98
N PHE A 18 -35.39 -11.81 8.85
CA PHE A 18 -34.45 -12.94 8.85
C PHE A 18 -33.07 -12.42 9.28
N PRO A 19 -32.38 -13.05 10.23
CA PRO A 19 -30.98 -12.78 10.48
C PRO A 19 -30.19 -13.19 9.22
N GLY A 20 -29.45 -12.24 8.65
CA GLY A 20 -28.64 -12.44 7.46
C GLY A 20 -27.64 -13.57 7.68
N GLY A 21 -27.75 -14.64 6.87
CA GLY A 21 -26.63 -15.55 6.68
C GLY A 21 -25.45 -14.74 6.14
N ALA A 22 -24.22 -15.09 6.54
CA ALA A 22 -23.02 -14.50 5.99
C ALA A 22 -23.05 -14.68 4.46
N TYR A 23 -23.38 -13.60 3.74
CA TYR A 23 -23.31 -13.59 2.29
C TYR A 23 -21.83 -13.53 1.93
N GLY A 24 -21.36 -14.49 1.14
CA GLY A 24 -20.02 -14.47 0.56
C GLY A 24 -19.75 -13.23 -0.29
N ALA A 25 -18.53 -13.12 -0.83
CA ALA A 25 -18.14 -11.95 -1.60
C ALA A 25 -19.12 -11.68 -2.74
N THR A 26 -19.55 -10.44 -2.90
CA THR A 26 -20.38 -10.02 -4.03
C THR A 26 -19.49 -9.94 -5.27
N ILE A 27 -19.82 -10.72 -6.29
CA ILE A 27 -19.11 -10.70 -7.58
C ILE A 27 -20.05 -10.13 -8.64
N THR A 28 -19.64 -9.03 -9.25
CA THR A 28 -20.48 -8.28 -10.19
C THR A 28 -19.69 -7.78 -11.39
N LYS A 29 -20.38 -7.62 -12.51
CA LYS A 29 -19.83 -6.90 -13.67
C LYS A 29 -19.71 -5.41 -13.35
N LEU A 30 -18.59 -4.82 -13.75
CA LEU A 30 -18.40 -3.38 -13.79
C LEU A 30 -18.49 -2.86 -15.24
N GLN A 31 -18.93 -1.62 -15.38
CA GLN A 31 -18.95 -0.89 -16.65
C GLN A 31 -17.96 0.28 -16.58
N ASN A 32 -16.69 -0.02 -16.28
CA ASN A 32 -15.63 0.99 -16.33
C ASN A 32 -14.40 0.43 -17.04
N ASP A 33 -13.52 1.33 -17.46
CA ASP A 33 -12.34 0.99 -18.27
C ASP A 33 -11.22 0.34 -17.45
N VAL A 34 -11.38 0.22 -16.13
CA VAL A 34 -10.35 -0.28 -15.21
C VAL A 34 -10.54 -1.76 -14.91
N CYS A 35 -11.79 -2.19 -14.74
CA CYS A 35 -12.15 -3.54 -14.35
C CYS A 35 -13.41 -4.01 -15.08
N VAL A 36 -13.39 -5.25 -15.56
CA VAL A 36 -14.58 -5.90 -16.14
C VAL A 36 -15.44 -6.53 -15.04
N LEU A 37 -14.82 -7.12 -14.01
CA LEU A 37 -15.51 -7.68 -12.85
C LEU A 37 -15.04 -7.01 -11.54
N GLN A 38 -15.83 -7.15 -10.48
CA GLN A 38 -15.49 -6.78 -9.11
C GLN A 38 -15.75 -7.96 -8.18
N LEU A 39 -14.90 -8.14 -7.17
CA LEU A 39 -15.12 -8.97 -5.99
C LEU A 39 -15.09 -8.08 -4.75
N GLU A 40 -16.20 -8.03 -4.01
CA GLU A 40 -16.35 -7.22 -2.81
C GLU A 40 -16.83 -8.04 -1.60
N GLY A 41 -16.13 -7.95 -0.47
CA GLY A 41 -16.50 -8.64 0.77
C GLY A 41 -15.71 -9.92 1.03
N GLU A 42 -16.14 -10.69 2.03
CA GLU A 42 -15.41 -11.87 2.52
C GLU A 42 -15.45 -13.04 1.52
N ILE A 43 -14.28 -13.64 1.26
CA ILE A 43 -14.15 -14.79 0.36
C ILE A 43 -14.60 -16.06 1.10
N VAL A 44 -15.63 -16.73 0.62
CA VAL A 44 -16.20 -17.95 1.20
C VAL A 44 -16.43 -19.01 0.13
N ALA A 45 -16.66 -20.26 0.55
CA ALA A 45 -16.92 -21.35 -0.38
C ALA A 45 -18.06 -21.03 -1.38
N GLY A 46 -17.81 -21.28 -2.67
CA GLY A 46 -18.76 -21.01 -3.76
C GLY A 46 -18.53 -19.69 -4.49
N ASP A 47 -17.60 -18.83 -4.02
CA ASP A 47 -17.17 -17.62 -4.74
C ASP A 47 -16.49 -17.96 -6.07
N PHE A 48 -15.70 -19.03 -6.11
CA PHE A 48 -15.00 -19.46 -7.32
C PHE A 48 -15.99 -19.83 -8.42
N GLU A 49 -17.01 -20.62 -8.11
CA GLU A 49 -18.03 -21.02 -9.09
C GLU A 49 -18.85 -19.80 -9.58
N ARG A 50 -19.14 -18.84 -8.70
CA ARG A 50 -19.81 -17.58 -9.08
C ARG A 50 -18.95 -16.71 -9.98
N PHE A 51 -17.66 -16.59 -9.66
CA PHE A 51 -16.69 -15.93 -10.52
C PHE A 51 -16.66 -16.58 -11.91
N MET A 52 -16.54 -17.91 -11.98
CA MET A 52 -16.46 -18.64 -13.25
C MET A 52 -17.69 -18.42 -14.14
N GLN A 53 -18.89 -18.33 -13.55
CA GLN A 53 -20.13 -18.07 -14.30
C GLN A 53 -20.14 -16.71 -14.96
N LEU A 54 -19.66 -15.67 -14.26
CA LEU A 54 -19.57 -14.30 -14.80
C LEU A 54 -18.39 -14.16 -15.77
N ALA A 55 -17.23 -14.69 -15.43
CA ALA A 55 -16.04 -14.64 -16.28
C ALA A 55 -16.31 -15.27 -17.65
N ALA A 56 -17.06 -16.37 -17.71
CA ALA A 56 -17.40 -17.03 -18.97
C ALA A 56 -18.24 -16.17 -19.94
N THR A 57 -18.96 -15.16 -19.44
CA THR A 57 -19.78 -14.27 -20.29
C THR A 57 -19.14 -12.90 -20.49
N GLU A 58 -18.38 -12.41 -19.52
CA GLU A 58 -17.86 -11.04 -19.52
C GLU A 58 -16.42 -10.92 -19.99
N PHE A 59 -15.58 -11.93 -19.75
CA PHE A 59 -14.19 -11.93 -20.18
C PHE A 59 -14.08 -12.36 -21.63
N LYS A 60 -13.22 -11.68 -22.38
CA LYS A 60 -13.03 -11.92 -23.81
C LYS A 60 -11.94 -12.95 -24.09
N GLY A 61 -11.10 -13.24 -23.10
CA GLY A 61 -9.88 -14.00 -23.27
C GLY A 61 -8.87 -13.23 -24.11
N VAL A 62 -8.06 -13.96 -24.88
CA VAL A 62 -7.16 -13.36 -25.86
C VAL A 62 -7.99 -12.86 -27.04
N ASP A 63 -8.22 -11.55 -27.10
CA ASP A 63 -9.05 -10.88 -28.11
C ASP A 63 -8.32 -10.56 -29.43
N GLY A 64 -7.20 -11.25 -29.67
CA GLY A 64 -6.29 -11.00 -30.79
C GLY A 64 -5.03 -10.23 -30.38
N GLU A 65 -5.07 -9.49 -29.26
CA GLU A 65 -3.91 -8.78 -28.72
C GLU A 65 -3.47 -9.31 -27.36
N SER A 66 -4.37 -9.43 -26.37
CA SER A 66 -4.07 -10.04 -25.08
C SER A 66 -5.31 -10.16 -24.18
N SER A 67 -5.21 -10.93 -23.10
CA SER A 67 -6.21 -10.92 -22.01
C SER A 67 -6.04 -9.73 -21.05
N SER A 68 -5.27 -8.70 -21.39
CA SER A 68 -4.97 -7.60 -20.45
C SER A 68 -6.17 -6.79 -20.00
N ALA A 69 -7.26 -6.80 -20.78
CA ALA A 69 -8.54 -6.18 -20.44
C ALA A 69 -9.38 -7.04 -19.48
N ASP A 70 -9.13 -8.35 -19.38
CA ASP A 70 -9.85 -9.26 -18.50
C ASP A 70 -9.36 -9.06 -17.05
N THR A 71 -9.97 -8.08 -16.40
CA THR A 71 -9.51 -7.55 -15.12
C THR A 71 -10.60 -7.65 -14.05
N ILE A 72 -10.18 -7.97 -12.82
CA ILE A 72 -11.03 -8.00 -11.64
C ILE A 72 -10.55 -7.00 -10.59
N CYS A 73 -11.47 -6.12 -10.18
CA CYS A 73 -11.28 -5.22 -9.05
C CYS A 73 -11.50 -5.97 -7.75
N LEU A 74 -10.58 -5.83 -6.80
CA LEU A 74 -10.58 -6.54 -5.52
C LEU A 74 -10.79 -5.54 -4.37
N ASN A 75 -11.82 -5.78 -3.57
CA ASN A 75 -12.12 -5.05 -2.34
C ASN A 75 -12.57 -6.05 -1.25
N SER A 76 -11.63 -6.68 -0.55
CA SER A 76 -11.93 -7.79 0.34
C SER A 76 -10.99 -7.85 1.55
N PRO A 77 -11.52 -8.14 2.75
CA PRO A 77 -10.70 -8.43 3.92
C PRO A 77 -9.97 -9.79 3.82
N GLY A 78 -10.24 -10.58 2.77
CA GLY A 78 -9.79 -11.95 2.62
C GLY A 78 -10.88 -12.95 2.98
N GLY A 79 -10.49 -14.11 3.52
CA GLY A 79 -11.42 -15.18 3.90
C GLY A 79 -10.82 -16.56 3.70
N SER A 80 -11.63 -17.49 3.20
CA SER A 80 -11.28 -18.89 2.95
C SER A 80 -10.02 -19.05 2.09
N VAL A 81 -8.97 -19.64 2.67
CA VAL A 81 -7.73 -19.95 1.94
C VAL A 81 -7.99 -20.89 0.78
N LEU A 82 -8.76 -21.97 1.01
CA LEU A 82 -9.04 -22.96 -0.03
C LEU A 82 -9.77 -22.33 -1.22
N GLU A 83 -10.75 -21.45 -0.96
CA GLU A 83 -11.48 -20.80 -2.03
C GLU A 83 -10.64 -19.76 -2.75
N GLY A 84 -9.93 -18.91 -2.01
CA GLY A 84 -9.05 -17.92 -2.60
C GLY A 84 -7.90 -18.54 -3.40
N VAL A 85 -7.39 -19.72 -3.01
CA VAL A 85 -6.41 -20.47 -3.80
C VAL A 85 -6.99 -20.89 -5.15
N LYS A 86 -8.26 -21.30 -5.24
CA LYS A 86 -8.89 -21.62 -6.54
C LYS A 86 -8.93 -20.39 -7.45
N LEU A 87 -9.37 -19.25 -6.92
CA LEU A 87 -9.41 -17.97 -7.63
C LEU A 87 -8.00 -17.55 -8.08
N ALA A 88 -7.04 -17.54 -7.16
CA ALA A 88 -5.64 -17.19 -7.42
C ALA A 88 -5.00 -18.10 -8.49
N LYS A 89 -5.19 -19.42 -8.40
CA LYS A 89 -4.74 -20.38 -9.42
C LYS A 89 -5.36 -20.09 -10.78
N HIS A 90 -6.64 -19.73 -10.81
CA HIS A 90 -7.31 -19.37 -12.06
C HIS A 90 -6.75 -18.07 -12.64
N PHE A 91 -6.58 -17.02 -11.84
CA PHE A 91 -6.04 -15.74 -12.31
C PHE A 91 -4.67 -15.93 -12.95
N TYR A 92 -3.79 -16.67 -12.28
CA TYR A 92 -2.47 -17.00 -12.81
C TYR A 92 -2.53 -17.87 -14.07
N LYS A 93 -3.39 -18.88 -14.12
CA LYS A 93 -3.42 -19.82 -15.26
C LYS A 93 -4.15 -19.31 -16.48
N GLN A 94 -5.13 -18.43 -16.32
CA GLN A 94 -6.02 -17.98 -17.39
C GLN A 94 -5.80 -16.52 -17.79
N GLY A 95 -4.86 -15.82 -17.15
CA GLY A 95 -4.52 -14.46 -17.51
C GLY A 95 -5.56 -13.44 -17.09
N VAL A 96 -5.97 -13.48 -15.82
CA VAL A 96 -6.86 -12.46 -15.26
C VAL A 96 -6.02 -11.42 -14.54
N GLY A 97 -6.13 -10.17 -14.96
CA GLY A 97 -5.51 -9.04 -14.29
C GLY A 97 -6.21 -8.68 -12.99
N THR A 98 -5.46 -8.23 -12.00
CA THR A 98 -5.99 -7.87 -10.67
C THR A 98 -5.79 -6.38 -10.40
N VAL A 99 -6.81 -5.74 -9.83
CA VAL A 99 -6.75 -4.30 -9.56
C VAL A 99 -7.29 -4.01 -8.17
N ILE A 100 -6.60 -3.15 -7.43
CA ILE A 100 -7.13 -2.53 -6.20
C ILE A 100 -7.46 -1.09 -6.54
N PRO A 101 -8.75 -0.72 -6.69
CA PRO A 101 -9.15 0.62 -7.07
C PRO A 101 -8.96 1.64 -5.94
N ALA A 102 -9.24 2.91 -6.23
CA ALA A 102 -9.09 3.99 -5.28
C ALA A 102 -9.90 3.74 -3.99
N GLY A 103 -9.22 3.79 -2.83
CA GLY A 103 -9.83 3.62 -1.51
C GLY A 103 -10.28 2.19 -1.17
N ALA A 104 -10.10 1.21 -2.06
CA ALA A 104 -10.41 -0.18 -1.77
C ALA A 104 -9.31 -0.84 -0.92
N GLU A 105 -9.70 -1.88 -0.20
CA GLU A 105 -8.82 -2.62 0.69
C GLU A 105 -8.74 -4.08 0.26
N CYS A 106 -7.54 -4.64 0.24
CA CYS A 106 -7.31 -6.03 -0.13
C CYS A 106 -6.32 -6.65 0.85
N HIS A 107 -6.86 -7.49 1.73
CA HIS A 107 -6.12 -8.10 2.83
C HIS A 107 -6.08 -9.61 2.73
N SER A 108 -5.09 -10.24 3.38
CA SER A 108 -5.04 -11.69 3.54
C SER A 108 -5.08 -12.43 2.21
N MET A 109 -6.01 -13.38 2.04
CA MET A 109 -6.19 -14.13 0.81
C MET A 109 -6.51 -13.25 -0.41
N CYS A 110 -7.15 -12.09 -0.21
CA CYS A 110 -7.31 -11.10 -1.29
C CYS A 110 -5.94 -10.62 -1.78
N ALA A 111 -5.02 -10.30 -0.87
CA ALA A 111 -3.68 -9.81 -1.22
C ALA A 111 -2.88 -10.87 -2.01
N ILE A 112 -3.04 -12.15 -1.66
CA ILE A 112 -2.40 -13.25 -2.39
C ILE A 112 -3.03 -13.42 -3.78
N MET A 113 -4.36 -13.36 -3.89
CA MET A 113 -5.05 -13.35 -5.18
C MET A 113 -4.59 -12.18 -6.06
N PHE A 114 -4.47 -10.99 -5.49
CA PHE A 114 -3.96 -9.81 -6.16
C PHE A 114 -2.58 -10.06 -6.77
N MET A 115 -1.67 -10.69 -6.03
CA MET A 115 -0.33 -10.98 -6.53
C MET A 115 -0.32 -11.93 -7.73
N MET A 116 -1.36 -12.74 -7.94
CA MET A 116 -1.46 -13.69 -9.05
C MET A 116 -1.95 -13.09 -10.38
N GLY A 117 -2.19 -11.77 -10.42
CA GLY A 117 -2.64 -11.09 -11.63
C GLY A 117 -1.61 -11.10 -12.76
N ILE A 118 -1.97 -11.72 -13.88
CA ILE A 118 -1.19 -11.73 -15.12
C ILE A 118 -2.10 -11.50 -16.32
N ALA A 119 -1.52 -11.22 -17.47
CA ALA A 119 -2.20 -11.25 -18.76
C ALA A 119 -1.47 -12.21 -19.72
N GLN A 120 -2.22 -12.76 -20.67
CA GLN A 120 -1.72 -13.64 -21.71
C GLN A 120 -1.81 -12.94 -23.06
N GLY A 121 -0.70 -12.84 -23.77
CA GLY A 121 -0.64 -12.39 -25.16
C GLY A 121 -0.41 -13.56 -26.12
N PRO A 122 -0.48 -13.32 -27.45
CA PRO A 122 -0.24 -14.33 -28.48
C PRO A 122 1.15 -14.99 -28.38
N GLU A 123 2.15 -14.23 -27.98
CA GLU A 123 3.55 -14.67 -27.89
C GLU A 123 4.04 -14.76 -26.45
N VAL A 124 3.53 -13.91 -25.58
CA VAL A 124 4.13 -13.61 -24.29
C VAL A 124 3.07 -13.37 -23.20
N ASN A 125 3.29 -13.89 -22.00
CA ASN A 125 2.53 -13.49 -20.81
C ASN A 125 3.23 -12.31 -20.12
N PHE A 126 2.53 -11.53 -19.31
CA PHE A 126 3.11 -10.43 -18.52
C PHE A 126 2.35 -10.21 -17.22
N VAL A 127 3.00 -9.58 -16.24
CA VAL A 127 2.37 -9.20 -14.97
C VAL A 127 1.27 -8.17 -15.24
N ASN A 128 0.10 -8.36 -14.63
CA ASN A 128 -1.04 -7.44 -14.74
C ASN A 128 -1.69 -7.30 -13.37
N ARG A 129 -1.03 -6.56 -12.47
CA ARG A 129 -1.50 -6.28 -11.12
C ARG A 129 -1.30 -4.81 -10.79
N LYS A 130 -2.39 -4.10 -10.47
CA LYS A 130 -2.41 -2.65 -10.35
C LYS A 130 -2.99 -2.20 -9.00
N LEU A 131 -2.25 -1.37 -8.28
CA LEU A 131 -2.68 -0.77 -7.02
C LEU A 131 -2.86 0.73 -7.20
N HIS A 132 -4.07 1.23 -6.95
CA HIS A 132 -4.29 2.68 -6.88
C HIS A 132 -3.51 3.21 -5.68
N VAL A 133 -2.87 4.38 -5.81
CA VAL A 133 -2.06 4.97 -4.74
C VAL A 133 -2.82 5.29 -3.45
N THR A 134 -4.16 5.31 -3.50
CA THR A 134 -5.03 5.46 -2.32
C THR A 134 -5.70 4.16 -1.86
N GLY A 135 -5.44 3.04 -2.54
CA GLY A 135 -5.88 1.72 -2.10
C GLY A 135 -4.93 1.12 -1.07
N THR A 136 -5.37 0.05 -0.42
CA THR A 136 -4.62 -0.62 0.65
C THR A 136 -4.40 -2.09 0.30
N LEU A 137 -3.15 -2.54 0.33
CA LEU A 137 -2.75 -3.93 0.13
C LEU A 137 -1.97 -4.42 1.34
N GLY A 138 -2.50 -5.44 2.04
CA GLY A 138 -1.93 -5.94 3.29
C GLY A 138 -1.79 -7.46 3.35
N PHE A 139 -0.60 -7.94 3.71
CA PHE A 139 -0.28 -9.35 3.81
C PHE A 139 -0.12 -9.78 5.27
N HIS A 140 -0.67 -10.93 5.62
CA HIS A 140 -0.43 -11.58 6.91
C HIS A 140 -0.57 -13.10 6.75
N ARG A 141 -0.15 -13.87 7.74
CA ARG A 141 -0.25 -15.33 7.67
C ARG A 141 -1.71 -15.78 7.75
N PRO A 142 -2.08 -16.87 7.05
CA PRO A 142 -3.33 -17.56 7.36
C PRO A 142 -3.35 -17.97 8.83
N TYR A 143 -4.49 -17.77 9.48
CA TYR A 143 -4.70 -18.24 10.84
C TYR A 143 -6.10 -18.79 10.99
N LEU A 144 -6.25 -19.71 11.93
CA LEU A 144 -7.56 -20.18 12.36
C LEU A 144 -8.06 -19.24 13.45
N ALA A 145 -9.10 -18.47 13.14
CA ALA A 145 -9.85 -17.75 14.16
C ALA A 145 -10.71 -18.76 14.93
N LEU A 146 -10.61 -18.74 16.27
CA LEU A 146 -11.50 -19.50 17.13
C LEU A 146 -12.47 -18.51 17.77
N ASP A 147 -13.77 -18.75 17.58
CA ASP A 147 -14.82 -17.84 18.05
C ASP A 147 -15.19 -18.06 19.52
N SER A 148 -14.55 -19.02 20.20
CA SER A 148 -14.76 -19.31 21.61
C SER A 148 -13.49 -19.82 22.29
N ASP A 149 -13.38 -19.51 23.59
CA ASP A 149 -12.37 -20.07 24.49
C ASP A 149 -12.72 -21.49 24.96
N GLU A 150 -13.59 -22.22 24.24
CA GLU A 150 -13.96 -23.58 24.60
C GLU A 150 -12.77 -24.54 24.44
N LEU A 151 -12.77 -25.59 25.27
CA LEU A 151 -11.78 -26.67 25.21
C LEU A 151 -11.86 -27.38 23.85
N VAL A 152 -10.95 -27.02 22.94
CA VAL A 152 -10.78 -27.71 21.66
C VAL A 152 -10.32 -29.14 21.91
N SER A 153 -10.99 -30.11 21.27
CA SER A 153 -10.62 -31.52 21.34
C SER A 153 -9.14 -31.73 21.00
N ALA A 154 -8.40 -32.47 21.82
CA ALA A 154 -7.01 -32.84 21.53
C ALA A 154 -6.86 -33.56 20.17
N ARG A 155 -7.92 -34.20 19.67
CA ARG A 155 -7.94 -34.83 18.33
C ARG A 155 -8.09 -33.83 17.18
N ALA A 156 -8.62 -32.63 17.45
CA ALA A 156 -8.76 -31.59 16.45
C ALA A 156 -7.43 -30.85 16.20
N LEU A 157 -6.50 -30.85 17.16
CA LEU A 157 -5.19 -30.19 17.02
C LEU A 157 -4.37 -30.76 15.84
N PRO A 158 -4.16 -32.09 15.70
CA PRO A 158 -3.46 -32.64 14.55
C PRO A 158 -4.15 -32.31 13.21
N VAL A 159 -5.48 -32.33 13.17
CA VAL A 159 -6.25 -32.00 11.96
C VAL A 159 -6.07 -30.53 11.56
N ALA A 160 -6.15 -29.61 12.53
CA ALA A 160 -5.93 -28.19 12.30
C ALA A 160 -4.49 -27.89 11.88
N HIS A 161 -3.51 -28.61 12.46
CA HIS A 161 -2.11 -28.51 12.07
C HIS A 161 -1.90 -28.99 10.62
N ASP A 162 -2.42 -30.16 10.25
CA ASP A 162 -2.29 -30.70 8.89
C ASP A 162 -2.96 -29.78 7.87
N TRP A 163 -4.13 -29.23 8.20
CA TRP A 163 -4.81 -28.24 7.36
C TRP A 163 -4.00 -26.94 7.20
N ALA A 164 -3.38 -26.43 8.28
CA ALA A 164 -2.52 -25.27 8.20
C ALA A 164 -1.28 -25.54 7.32
N MET A 165 -0.68 -26.73 7.43
CA MET A 165 0.44 -27.13 6.58
C MET A 165 0.03 -27.27 5.11
N GLU A 166 -1.14 -27.83 4.82
CA GLU A 166 -1.69 -27.93 3.47
C GLU A 166 -1.96 -26.55 2.87
N ALA A 167 -2.61 -25.66 3.63
CA ALA A 167 -2.82 -24.26 3.24
C ALA A 167 -1.50 -23.57 2.93
N MET A 168 -0.49 -23.73 3.79
CA MET A 168 0.84 -23.17 3.57
C MET A 168 1.52 -23.73 2.33
N MET A 169 1.42 -25.04 2.06
CA MET A 169 1.95 -25.64 0.84
C MET A 169 1.29 -25.07 -0.41
N GLU A 170 -0.03 -24.90 -0.41
CA GLU A 170 -0.77 -24.32 -1.53
C GLU A 170 -0.37 -22.87 -1.80
N LEU A 171 -0.18 -22.08 -0.74
CA LEU A 171 0.34 -20.72 -0.85
C LEU A 171 1.78 -20.69 -1.39
N MET A 172 2.63 -21.64 -0.97
CA MET A 172 4.00 -21.74 -1.50
C MET A 172 4.03 -22.13 -2.97
N ILE A 173 3.13 -23.01 -3.40
CA ILE A 173 2.99 -23.38 -4.82
C ILE A 173 2.57 -22.16 -5.65
N LEU A 174 1.60 -21.38 -5.17
CA LEU A 174 1.20 -20.13 -5.82
C LEU A 174 2.33 -19.11 -5.86
N ALA A 175 2.97 -18.87 -4.72
CA ALA A 175 4.06 -17.91 -4.57
C ALA A 175 5.22 -18.20 -5.54
N ASN A 176 5.60 -19.48 -5.66
CA ASN A 176 6.67 -19.96 -6.53
C ASN A 176 6.30 -20.07 -8.01
N GLY A 177 5.07 -19.68 -8.41
CA GLY A 177 4.74 -19.49 -9.81
C GLY A 177 5.77 -18.56 -10.47
N GLN A 178 6.19 -18.86 -11.70
CA GLN A 178 7.17 -18.03 -12.39
C GLN A 178 6.51 -16.74 -12.88
N VAL A 179 7.15 -15.60 -12.63
CA VAL A 179 6.79 -14.32 -13.26
C VAL A 179 7.14 -14.42 -14.76
N PRO A 180 6.21 -14.08 -15.67
CA PRO A 180 6.51 -14.11 -17.10
C PRO A 180 7.77 -13.30 -17.46
N TRP A 181 8.68 -13.87 -18.25
CA TRP A 181 9.95 -13.26 -18.70
C TRP A 181 10.90 -12.82 -17.60
N SER A 182 10.74 -13.39 -16.40
CA SER A 182 11.59 -13.13 -15.26
C SER A 182 12.02 -14.46 -14.63
N ALA A 183 13.19 -14.45 -14.00
CA ALA A 183 13.62 -15.53 -13.11
C ALA A 183 13.01 -15.41 -11.70
N SER A 184 12.19 -14.37 -11.47
CA SER A 184 11.51 -14.13 -10.19
C SER A 184 10.24 -14.95 -10.05
N THR A 185 9.79 -15.10 -8.81
CA THR A 185 8.56 -15.77 -8.42
C THR A 185 7.41 -14.77 -8.28
N MET A 186 6.16 -15.20 -8.47
CA MET A 186 4.96 -14.34 -8.43
C MET A 186 4.85 -13.62 -7.09
N MET A 187 5.27 -14.28 -6.01
CA MET A 187 5.56 -13.65 -4.73
C MET A 187 7.01 -13.95 -4.34
N ARG A 188 7.81 -12.91 -4.15
CA ARG A 188 9.22 -13.05 -3.80
C ARG A 188 9.37 -13.65 -2.39
N PRO A 189 10.45 -14.42 -2.11
CA PRO A 189 10.62 -15.12 -0.83
C PRO A 189 10.56 -14.20 0.40
N ASP A 190 11.06 -12.98 0.29
CA ASP A 190 11.00 -11.96 1.33
C ASP A 190 9.57 -11.45 1.58
N LEU A 191 8.73 -11.29 0.55
CA LEU A 191 7.30 -10.98 0.77
C LEU A 191 6.59 -12.08 1.56
N ILE A 192 6.89 -13.34 1.25
CA ILE A 192 6.37 -14.49 2.00
C ILE A 192 6.84 -14.45 3.44
N GLN A 193 8.12 -14.18 3.68
CA GLN A 193 8.65 -14.02 5.03
C GLN A 193 7.91 -12.91 5.79
N PHE A 194 7.76 -11.73 5.20
CA PHE A 194 7.04 -10.62 5.82
C PHE A 194 5.60 -11.01 6.11
N MET A 195 4.88 -11.60 5.15
CA MET A 195 3.53 -12.12 5.35
C MET A 195 3.45 -13.08 6.55
N LEU A 196 4.37 -14.04 6.66
CA LEU A 196 4.33 -15.08 7.70
C LEU A 196 4.65 -14.58 9.12
N THR A 197 5.30 -13.43 9.22
CA THR A 197 5.62 -12.80 10.51
C THR A 197 4.49 -11.95 11.09
N HIS A 198 3.46 -11.61 10.29
CA HIS A 198 2.31 -10.80 10.70
C HIS A 198 1.08 -11.69 10.97
N VAL A 199 0.28 -11.36 11.99
CA VAL A 199 -0.79 -12.23 12.53
C VAL A 199 -2.05 -11.45 12.86
N GLY A 200 -3.23 -12.02 12.56
CA GLY A 200 -4.51 -11.42 12.96
C GLY A 200 -4.72 -10.09 12.25
N ASN A 201 -4.85 -8.99 13.00
CA ASN A 201 -5.02 -7.64 12.43
C ASN A 201 -3.70 -6.89 12.20
N ASP A 202 -2.57 -7.54 12.44
CA ASP A 202 -1.25 -7.03 12.05
C ASP A 202 -0.97 -7.44 10.59
N PHE A 203 -0.53 -6.49 9.76
CA PHE A 203 -0.33 -6.69 8.33
C PHE A 203 0.96 -6.03 7.86
N TYR A 204 1.66 -6.74 6.97
CA TYR A 204 2.69 -6.15 6.13
C TYR A 204 2.05 -5.41 4.96
N TYR A 205 2.02 -4.09 5.03
CA TYR A 205 1.44 -3.24 3.98
C TYR A 205 2.44 -2.90 2.88
N ILE A 206 1.94 -2.85 1.64
CA ILE A 206 2.61 -2.22 0.50
C ILE A 206 2.22 -0.75 0.48
N ASP A 207 2.96 0.07 1.20
CA ASP A 207 2.61 1.47 1.50
C ASP A 207 3.69 2.48 1.09
N THR A 208 4.84 2.03 0.57
CA THR A 208 5.93 2.87 0.06
C THR A 208 6.27 2.55 -1.39
N VAL A 209 6.89 3.52 -2.08
CA VAL A 209 7.46 3.37 -3.42
C VAL A 209 8.36 2.14 -3.51
N GLU A 210 9.25 2.00 -2.53
CA GLU A 210 10.20 0.89 -2.44
C GLU A 210 9.50 -0.47 -2.44
N LYS A 211 8.49 -0.65 -1.58
CA LYS A 211 7.75 -1.90 -1.46
C LYS A 211 6.98 -2.21 -2.75
N ALA A 212 6.32 -1.20 -3.35
CA ALA A 212 5.59 -1.39 -4.60
C ALA A 212 6.52 -1.82 -5.74
N GLY A 213 7.67 -1.16 -5.90
CA GLY A 213 8.65 -1.52 -6.92
C GLY A 213 9.32 -2.87 -6.67
N ARG A 214 9.74 -3.16 -5.42
CA ARG A 214 10.35 -4.42 -5.00
C ARG A 214 9.49 -5.64 -5.35
N PHE A 215 8.18 -5.53 -5.17
CA PHE A 215 7.24 -6.62 -5.43
C PHE A 215 6.53 -6.50 -6.78
N GLU A 216 7.04 -5.69 -7.71
CA GLU A 216 6.54 -5.54 -9.07
C GLU A 216 5.03 -5.27 -9.12
N ILE A 217 4.60 -4.30 -8.33
CA ILE A 217 3.22 -3.83 -8.27
C ILE A 217 3.14 -2.52 -9.04
N GLU A 218 2.35 -2.50 -10.11
CA GLU A 218 2.13 -1.29 -10.88
C GLU A 218 1.25 -0.33 -10.06
N LEU A 219 1.73 0.89 -9.83
CA LEU A 219 0.92 1.93 -9.21
C LEU A 219 0.15 2.73 -10.28
N PHE A 220 -1.05 3.19 -9.96
CA PHE A 220 -1.80 4.14 -10.77
C PHE A 220 -2.53 5.18 -9.92
N GLY A 221 -3.03 6.23 -10.57
CA GLY A 221 -3.64 7.38 -9.87
C GLY A 221 -2.64 8.40 -9.34
N TYR A 222 -1.43 8.45 -9.90
CA TYR A 222 -0.39 9.43 -9.55
C TYR A 222 0.18 10.14 -10.78
N ASP A 223 0.74 11.33 -10.55
CA ASP A 223 1.43 12.08 -11.60
C ASP A 223 2.85 11.51 -11.79
N LYS A 224 3.08 10.89 -12.95
CA LYS A 224 4.41 10.36 -13.30
C LYS A 224 5.42 11.50 -13.42
N PRO A 225 6.67 11.32 -12.95
CA PRO A 225 7.73 12.30 -13.15
C PRO A 225 7.95 12.56 -14.65
N THR A 226 7.77 13.80 -15.08
CA THR A 226 7.96 14.22 -16.48
C THR A 226 9.39 14.64 -16.81
N GLU A 227 10.23 14.82 -15.78
CA GLU A 227 11.60 15.30 -15.93
C GLU A 227 12.53 14.52 -15.02
N LEU A 228 13.68 14.12 -15.55
CA LEU A 228 14.76 13.52 -14.79
C LEU A 228 15.69 14.62 -14.27
N THR A 229 15.88 14.64 -12.94
CA THR A 229 16.82 15.50 -12.22
C THR A 229 17.97 14.67 -11.64
N GLU A 230 19.00 15.31 -11.08
CA GLU A 230 20.08 14.60 -10.38
C GLU A 230 19.54 13.74 -9.23
N GLU A 231 18.61 14.28 -8.43
CA GLU A 231 17.94 13.53 -7.36
C GLU A 231 17.12 12.34 -7.89
N ARG A 232 16.30 12.57 -8.92
CA ARG A 232 15.44 11.53 -9.50
C ARG A 232 16.25 10.42 -10.18
N SER A 233 17.35 10.78 -10.85
CA SER A 233 18.26 9.79 -11.44
C SER A 233 18.98 8.99 -10.37
N TYR A 234 19.35 9.61 -9.24
CA TYR A 234 19.89 8.88 -8.08
C TYR A 234 18.90 7.83 -7.57
N TYR A 235 17.65 8.22 -7.26
CA TYR A 235 16.65 7.25 -6.82
C TYR A 235 16.36 6.18 -7.86
N ALA A 236 16.31 6.54 -9.15
CA ALA A 236 16.10 5.58 -10.23
C ALA A 236 17.19 4.51 -10.27
N CYS A 237 18.45 4.89 -10.03
CA CYS A 237 19.58 3.98 -9.92
C CYS A 237 19.43 3.03 -8.72
N GLU A 238 19.27 3.61 -7.52
CA GLU A 238 19.22 2.84 -6.26
C GLU A 238 18.03 1.88 -6.26
N ASN A 239 16.84 2.36 -6.62
CA ASN A 239 15.64 1.54 -6.72
C ASN A 239 15.81 0.40 -7.73
N SER A 240 16.36 0.68 -8.92
CA SER A 240 16.56 -0.34 -9.95
C SER A 240 17.50 -1.45 -9.53
N PHE A 241 18.51 -1.15 -8.71
CA PHE A 241 19.38 -2.16 -8.12
C PHE A 241 18.67 -2.91 -7.00
N HIS A 242 18.24 -2.20 -5.96
CA HIS A 242 17.76 -2.85 -4.75
C HIS A 242 16.49 -3.66 -4.97
N TRP A 243 15.55 -3.23 -5.82
CA TRP A 243 14.32 -3.99 -6.09
C TRP A 243 14.58 -5.39 -6.65
N GLN A 244 15.76 -5.67 -7.22
CA GLN A 244 16.13 -7.01 -7.66
C GLN A 244 16.48 -7.94 -6.49
N VAL A 245 17.05 -7.40 -5.41
CA VAL A 245 17.69 -8.18 -4.33
C VAL A 245 17.00 -8.09 -2.97
N GLY A 246 16.32 -6.98 -2.66
CA GLY A 246 15.65 -6.78 -1.38
C GLY A 246 15.21 -5.34 -1.13
N LEU A 247 14.76 -5.07 0.08
CA LEU A 247 14.55 -3.68 0.53
C LEU A 247 15.91 -3.07 0.91
N ILE A 248 16.12 -1.81 0.57
CA ILE A 248 17.26 -0.96 0.91
C ILE A 248 17.46 -0.90 2.43
N GLY A 249 16.37 -0.80 3.21
CA GLY A 249 16.39 -0.90 4.67
C GLY A 249 17.10 0.25 5.40
N LYS A 250 17.55 1.29 4.68
CA LYS A 250 18.15 2.53 5.20
C LYS A 250 17.43 3.73 4.58
N ASP A 251 17.34 4.84 5.32
CA ASP A 251 16.83 6.07 4.71
C ASP A 251 17.80 6.52 3.62
N THR A 252 17.26 6.66 2.41
CA THR A 252 18.02 6.95 1.20
C THR A 252 17.58 8.34 0.77
N ASP A 253 18.16 9.36 1.40
CA ASP A 253 17.88 10.76 1.10
C ASP A 253 19.03 11.35 0.29
N TYR A 254 18.69 11.85 -0.91
CA TYR A 254 19.66 12.47 -1.80
C TYR A 254 20.32 13.70 -1.18
N ALA A 255 19.56 14.54 -0.47
CA ALA A 255 20.06 15.78 0.11
C ALA A 255 21.05 15.50 1.25
N ASP A 256 20.71 14.53 2.12
CA ASP A 256 21.59 14.11 3.20
C ASP A 256 22.89 13.53 2.66
N LEU A 257 22.81 12.72 1.59
CA LEU A 257 23.99 12.14 0.95
C LEU A 257 24.89 13.22 0.34
N VAL A 258 24.32 14.19 -0.40
CA VAL A 258 25.10 15.31 -0.95
C VAL A 258 25.77 16.12 0.15
N GLN A 259 25.09 16.34 1.28
CA GLN A 259 25.66 17.03 2.43
C GLN A 259 26.81 16.24 3.09
N LEU A 260 26.67 14.92 3.20
CA LEU A 260 27.65 14.03 3.83
C LEU A 260 28.92 13.88 2.99
N VAL A 261 28.78 13.64 1.68
CA VAL A 261 29.90 13.37 0.77
C VAL A 261 30.60 14.68 0.36
N GLY A 262 29.93 15.83 0.54
CA GLY A 262 30.48 17.15 0.34
C GLY A 262 30.86 17.43 -1.13
N ALA A 263 31.23 18.67 -1.42
CA ALA A 263 31.51 19.19 -2.77
C ALA A 263 32.64 18.48 -3.58
N TYR A 264 33.14 17.32 -3.13
CA TYR A 264 34.30 16.64 -3.71
C TYR A 264 33.94 15.56 -4.75
N GLN A 265 32.73 14.99 -4.75
CA GLN A 265 32.23 14.10 -5.80
C GLN A 265 30.70 14.19 -5.92
N PRO A 266 30.13 14.58 -7.08
CA PRO A 266 28.69 14.54 -7.28
C PRO A 266 28.21 13.09 -7.38
N VAL A 267 27.24 12.71 -6.53
CA VAL A 267 26.63 11.37 -6.52
C VAL A 267 25.71 11.14 -7.72
N SER A 268 25.18 12.21 -8.30
CA SER A 268 24.58 12.20 -9.64
C SER A 268 25.00 13.47 -10.38
N LYS A 269 25.31 13.35 -11.67
CA LYS A 269 25.66 14.50 -12.53
C LYS A 269 25.19 14.29 -13.96
N VAL A 270 24.80 15.37 -14.63
CA VAL A 270 24.55 15.35 -16.07
C VAL A 270 25.85 15.09 -16.82
N VAL A 271 25.84 14.13 -17.73
CA VAL A 271 26.98 13.77 -18.59
C VAL A 271 26.68 13.94 -20.08
N GLN A 272 25.41 14.03 -20.45
CA GLN A 272 24.95 14.36 -21.80
C GLN A 272 23.59 15.05 -21.74
N ASP A 273 23.38 16.05 -22.60
CA ASP A 273 22.13 16.77 -22.75
C ASP A 273 21.97 17.26 -24.20
N GLU A 274 21.88 16.31 -25.13
CA GLU A 274 21.87 16.58 -26.56
C GLU A 274 20.86 15.68 -27.28
N GLY A 275 20.25 16.18 -28.36
CA GLY A 275 19.39 15.37 -29.23
C GLY A 275 18.10 14.85 -28.59
N GLY A 276 17.61 15.49 -27.52
CA GLY A 276 16.43 15.03 -26.77
C GLY A 276 16.70 13.89 -25.79
N LEU A 277 17.97 13.52 -25.61
CA LEU A 277 18.43 12.52 -24.66
C LEU A 277 19.29 13.18 -23.58
N ARG A 278 18.79 13.20 -22.35
CA ARG A 278 19.52 13.70 -21.18
C ARG A 278 19.96 12.52 -20.31
N ILE A 279 21.26 12.38 -20.09
CA ILE A 279 21.86 11.25 -19.35
C ILE A 279 22.57 11.76 -18.10
N TYR A 280 22.31 11.08 -16.99
CA TYR A 280 22.96 11.25 -15.70
C TYR A 280 23.89 10.08 -15.41
N SER A 281 25.10 10.37 -14.92
CA SER A 281 25.97 9.38 -14.31
C SER A 281 25.75 9.39 -12.81
N VAL A 282 25.39 8.23 -12.27
CA VAL A 282 25.04 8.05 -10.86
C VAL A 282 26.05 7.12 -10.19
N THR A 283 26.60 7.58 -9.08
CA THR A 283 27.38 6.79 -8.14
C THR A 283 26.43 6.27 -7.07
N SER A 284 26.30 4.95 -6.95
CA SER A 284 25.37 4.33 -5.99
C SER A 284 25.80 4.58 -4.55
N GLY A 285 24.87 4.53 -3.59
CA GLY A 285 25.18 4.58 -2.16
C GLY A 285 26.04 3.39 -1.68
N ASP A 286 26.13 2.32 -2.47
CA ASP A 286 27.00 1.17 -2.20
C ASP A 286 28.41 1.33 -2.80
N ALA A 287 28.64 2.41 -3.57
CA ALA A 287 29.95 2.73 -4.11
C ALA A 287 30.90 3.10 -2.96
N GLY A 288 31.92 2.27 -2.76
CA GLY A 288 32.84 2.36 -1.63
C GLY A 288 33.23 1.00 -1.09
N TYR A 289 32.34 0.01 -1.20
CA TYR A 289 32.64 -1.41 -0.92
C TYR A 289 32.92 -2.20 -2.20
N SER A 290 32.36 -1.77 -3.33
CA SER A 290 32.54 -2.35 -4.67
C SER A 290 32.25 -1.32 -5.76
N GLU A 291 32.50 -1.67 -7.02
CA GLU A 291 31.98 -0.91 -8.17
C GLU A 291 30.45 -0.94 -8.17
N ALA A 292 29.82 0.21 -7.94
CA ALA A 292 28.36 0.34 -7.96
C ALA A 292 27.95 1.69 -8.57
N GLY A 293 27.24 1.65 -9.69
CA GLY A 293 26.81 2.86 -10.39
C GLY A 293 26.08 2.56 -11.68
N CYS A 294 25.42 3.57 -12.21
CA CYS A 294 24.62 3.45 -13.42
C CYS A 294 24.62 4.75 -14.24
N LEU A 295 24.24 4.62 -15.51
CA LEU A 295 23.75 5.72 -16.32
C LEU A 295 22.22 5.66 -16.33
N ILE A 296 21.56 6.77 -16.04
CA ILE A 296 20.10 6.92 -16.16
C ILE A 296 19.81 8.03 -17.16
N GLY A 297 19.03 7.74 -18.18
CA GLY A 297 18.68 8.64 -19.25
C GLY A 297 17.18 8.89 -19.32
N GLN A 298 16.80 10.08 -19.75
CA GLN A 298 15.46 10.39 -20.19
C GLN A 298 15.45 10.60 -21.69
N LYS A 299 14.58 9.86 -22.38
CA LYS A 299 14.27 10.05 -23.80
C LYS A 299 12.76 10.21 -23.91
N ASP A 300 12.34 11.38 -24.38
CA ASP A 300 10.92 11.74 -24.42
C ASP A 300 10.25 11.62 -23.03
N ASP A 301 9.29 10.70 -22.88
CA ASP A 301 8.48 10.48 -21.68
C ASP A 301 8.86 9.22 -20.87
N TYR A 302 9.92 8.51 -21.25
CA TYR A 302 10.37 7.31 -20.55
C TYR A 302 11.81 7.41 -20.07
N PHE A 303 12.11 6.60 -19.04
CA PHE A 303 13.45 6.48 -18.48
C PHE A 303 14.11 5.19 -18.97
N LEU A 304 15.40 5.32 -19.22
CA LEU A 304 16.30 4.23 -19.60
C LEU A 304 17.42 4.17 -18.58
N GLY A 305 17.99 2.99 -18.38
CA GLY A 305 19.21 2.89 -17.61
C GLY A 305 19.99 1.61 -17.84
N CYS A 306 21.28 1.71 -17.58
CA CYS A 306 22.23 0.61 -17.57
C CYS A 306 23.26 0.82 -16.46
N GLY A 307 23.71 -0.26 -15.84
CA GLY A 307 24.64 -0.17 -14.72
C GLY A 307 24.89 -1.51 -14.05
N PHE A 308 25.79 -1.49 -13.06
CA PHE A 308 26.14 -2.66 -12.28
C PHE A 308 26.33 -2.27 -10.82
N ASN A 309 25.87 -3.14 -9.92
CA ASN A 309 26.18 -3.07 -8.50
C ASN A 309 26.89 -4.36 -8.08
N GLY A 310 28.20 -4.24 -7.87
CA GLY A 310 29.10 -5.35 -7.53
C GLY A 310 28.91 -5.91 -6.13
N MET A 311 28.25 -5.18 -5.22
CA MET A 311 27.99 -5.65 -3.85
C MET A 311 27.02 -6.84 -3.87
N TYR A 312 26.07 -6.82 -4.80
CA TYR A 312 25.05 -7.86 -4.95
C TYR A 312 25.16 -8.62 -6.28
N ASN A 313 26.13 -8.27 -7.13
CA ASN A 313 26.34 -8.85 -8.46
C ASN A 313 25.07 -8.76 -9.34
N ILE A 314 24.47 -7.58 -9.39
CA ILE A 314 23.26 -7.30 -10.18
C ILE A 314 23.50 -6.24 -11.23
N SER A 315 22.74 -6.31 -12.31
CA SER A 315 22.83 -5.40 -13.45
C SER A 315 21.51 -4.68 -13.68
N LEU A 316 21.59 -3.42 -14.05
CA LEU A 316 20.53 -2.69 -14.72
C LEU A 316 20.84 -2.75 -16.22
N GLY A 317 19.88 -3.17 -17.05
CA GLY A 317 20.10 -3.37 -18.47
C GLY A 317 21.13 -4.49 -18.74
N LEU A 318 21.92 -4.34 -19.80
CA LEU A 318 22.99 -5.26 -20.17
C LEU A 318 24.27 -5.04 -19.34
N SER A 319 24.16 -4.64 -18.07
CA SER A 319 25.25 -4.29 -17.13
C SER A 319 25.86 -2.89 -17.36
N GLN A 320 27.13 -2.69 -16.99
CA GLN A 320 27.85 -1.43 -17.20
C GLN A 320 27.80 -0.99 -18.67
N CYS A 321 27.73 0.31 -18.88
CA CYS A 321 27.62 0.94 -20.20
C CYS A 321 28.36 2.28 -20.21
N THR A 322 28.58 2.79 -21.42
CA THR A 322 29.18 4.09 -21.72
C THR A 322 28.16 4.98 -22.41
N LEU A 323 28.51 6.25 -22.68
CA LEU A 323 27.64 7.13 -23.48
C LEU A 323 27.46 6.63 -24.92
N ALA A 324 28.46 5.94 -25.48
CA ALA A 324 28.44 5.50 -26.88
C ALA A 324 27.47 4.33 -27.14
N ASP A 325 27.24 3.48 -26.14
CA ASP A 325 26.40 2.28 -26.20
C ASP A 325 25.23 2.33 -25.21
N PHE A 326 24.92 3.51 -24.65
CA PHE A 326 23.90 3.70 -23.63
C PHE A 326 22.54 3.16 -24.05
N GLU A 327 22.03 3.55 -25.23
CA GLU A 327 20.70 3.13 -25.68
C GLU A 327 20.62 1.62 -25.97
N GLU A 328 21.69 1.02 -26.51
CA GLU A 328 21.74 -0.42 -26.82
C GLU A 328 21.77 -1.27 -25.54
N ARG A 329 22.47 -0.79 -24.52
CA ARG A 329 22.68 -1.53 -23.26
C ARG A 329 21.64 -1.21 -22.19
N SER A 330 20.84 -0.16 -22.39
CA SER A 330 19.82 0.24 -21.42
C SER A 330 18.59 -0.65 -21.46
N GLN A 331 17.94 -0.78 -20.32
CA GLN A 331 16.57 -1.24 -20.22
C GLN A 331 15.64 -0.11 -19.80
N TRP A 332 14.33 -0.33 -19.97
CA TRP A 332 13.32 0.56 -19.43
C TRP A 332 13.39 0.60 -17.89
N VAL A 333 13.34 1.82 -17.36
CA VAL A 333 13.28 2.09 -15.92
C VAL A 333 11.91 2.67 -15.60
N SER A 334 11.25 2.09 -14.60
CA SER A 334 9.93 2.56 -14.19
C SER A 334 9.98 4.01 -13.73
N PRO A 335 9.04 4.88 -14.15
CA PRO A 335 8.91 6.22 -13.59
C PRO A 335 8.74 6.21 -12.07
N LEU A 336 8.20 5.12 -11.50
CA LEU A 336 8.11 4.92 -10.05
C LEU A 336 9.50 4.90 -9.38
N ALA A 337 10.53 4.39 -10.07
CA ALA A 337 11.88 4.31 -9.53
C ALA A 337 12.51 5.69 -9.30
N ALA A 338 12.00 6.75 -9.94
CA ALA A 338 12.48 8.11 -9.76
C ALA A 338 12.02 8.79 -8.46
N PHE A 339 11.18 8.14 -7.64
CA PHE A 339 10.76 8.67 -6.34
C PHE A 339 11.65 8.15 -5.19
N LYS A 340 11.78 8.95 -4.13
CA LYS A 340 12.48 8.54 -2.91
C LYS A 340 11.88 7.21 -2.40
N PRO A 341 12.67 6.17 -2.12
CA PRO A 341 12.17 4.83 -1.78
C PRO A 341 11.16 4.82 -0.62
N SER A 342 11.43 5.60 0.42
CA SER A 342 10.58 5.72 1.62
C SER A 342 9.31 6.56 1.43
N THR A 343 9.07 7.13 0.24
CA THR A 343 7.87 7.92 -0.04
C THR A 343 6.63 7.06 0.13
N PRO A 344 5.66 7.44 0.99
CA PRO A 344 4.40 6.72 1.08
C PRO A 344 3.61 6.82 -0.23
N ILE A 345 3.09 5.71 -0.76
CA ILE A 345 2.42 5.71 -2.08
C ILE A 345 1.22 6.67 -2.11
N ARG A 346 0.49 6.80 -1.01
CA ARG A 346 -0.64 7.74 -0.87
C ARG A 346 -0.26 9.21 -1.10
N MET A 347 1.01 9.56 -0.91
CA MET A 347 1.49 10.93 -1.12
C MET A 347 1.68 11.26 -2.60
N LEU A 348 1.59 10.27 -3.48
CA LEU A 348 1.76 10.41 -4.93
C LEU A 348 0.47 10.81 -5.67
N ALA A 349 -0.71 10.71 -5.03
CA ALA A 349 -2.01 10.88 -5.70
C ALA A 349 -2.11 12.14 -6.59
N ALA A 350 -2.49 11.93 -7.85
CA ALA A 350 -2.77 12.98 -8.83
C ALA A 350 -4.03 13.76 -8.42
N ASN A 351 -4.06 15.07 -8.69
CA ASN A 351 -5.02 16.04 -8.12
C ASN A 351 -4.84 16.29 -6.61
N ARG A 352 -3.61 16.66 -6.22
CA ARG A 352 -3.47 17.62 -5.13
C ARG A 352 -4.16 18.94 -5.52
N PRO A 353 -5.02 19.54 -4.68
CA PRO A 353 -5.30 20.97 -4.82
C PRO A 353 -3.98 21.75 -4.80
N PRO A 354 -3.89 22.88 -5.52
CA PRO A 354 -2.64 23.59 -5.74
C PRO A 354 -1.99 24.00 -4.41
N ARG A 355 -0.67 23.80 -4.32
CA ARG A 355 0.26 24.24 -3.25
C ARG A 355 -0.38 25.01 -2.09
N GLY A 356 -0.53 24.29 -1.00
CA GLY A 356 -0.54 24.76 0.39
C GLY A 356 -0.60 23.49 1.22
N ILE A 357 0.31 23.16 2.13
CA ILE A 357 1.22 23.94 2.97
C ILE A 357 2.40 23.01 3.24
N GLU A 358 3.63 23.52 3.21
CA GLU A 358 4.78 22.84 3.80
C GLU A 358 4.38 22.35 5.21
N SER A 359 4.44 21.04 5.44
CA SER A 359 4.45 20.49 6.79
C SER A 359 5.69 21.04 7.49
N LYS A 360 5.57 22.23 8.08
CA LYS A 360 6.53 22.69 9.08
C LYS A 360 6.38 21.74 10.25
N THR A 361 7.37 20.88 10.43
CA THR A 361 7.62 20.18 11.69
C THR A 361 7.58 21.22 12.80
N ALA A 362 6.57 21.13 13.66
CA ALA A 362 6.33 22.10 14.72
C ALA A 362 7.03 21.64 16.00
N GLY A 363 8.36 21.46 15.95
CA GLY A 363 9.21 21.21 17.11
C GLY A 363 9.00 19.86 17.84
N SER A 364 10.07 19.39 18.47
CA SER A 364 9.98 18.38 19.54
C SER A 364 9.60 19.07 20.86
N GLY A 365 8.94 18.34 21.76
CA GLY A 365 8.57 18.86 23.07
C GLY A 365 8.23 17.74 24.04
N THR A 366 7.61 18.10 25.16
CA THR A 366 7.13 17.15 26.17
C THR A 366 5.61 17.08 26.11
N CYS A 367 5.08 15.87 25.91
CA CYS A 367 3.66 15.57 26.02
C CYS A 367 3.34 14.99 27.39
N LEU A 368 2.17 15.33 27.91
CA LEU A 368 1.69 14.92 29.23
C LEU A 368 0.23 14.48 29.12
N ILE A 369 -0.11 13.33 29.68
CA ILE A 369 -1.49 12.90 29.94
C ILE A 369 -1.70 12.81 31.45
N ILE A 370 -2.77 13.43 31.93
CA ILE A 370 -3.23 13.32 33.32
C ILE A 370 -4.61 12.66 33.32
N SER A 371 -4.75 11.52 33.98
CA SER A 371 -6.05 10.85 34.13
C SER A 371 -6.95 11.55 35.16
N PRO A 372 -8.28 11.31 35.15
CA PRO A 372 -9.18 11.76 36.22
C PRO A 372 -8.78 11.28 37.63
N THR A 373 -8.07 10.14 37.71
CA THR A 373 -7.58 9.57 38.97
C THR A 373 -6.27 10.18 39.45
N GLY A 374 -5.68 11.11 38.68
CA GLY A 374 -4.43 11.78 38.98
C GLY A 374 -3.17 11.02 38.56
N ALA A 375 -3.31 9.94 37.77
CA ALA A 375 -2.15 9.28 37.17
C ALA A 375 -1.57 10.18 36.07
N ILE A 376 -0.24 10.26 36.03
CA ILE A 376 0.50 11.15 35.12
C ILE A 376 1.40 10.30 34.22
N GLU A 377 1.29 10.52 32.92
CA GLU A 377 2.18 9.97 31.89
C GLU A 377 2.85 11.13 31.15
N GLN A 378 4.18 11.16 31.14
CA GLN A 378 4.96 12.24 30.56
C GLN A 378 6.10 11.70 29.70
N GLU A 379 6.11 12.05 28.42
CA GLU A 379 7.10 11.55 27.46
C GLU A 379 7.52 12.63 26.45
N PRO A 380 8.72 12.52 25.87
CA PRO A 380 9.07 13.35 24.72
C PRO A 380 8.17 13.00 23.53
N CYS A 381 7.70 14.00 22.81
CA CYS A 381 6.85 13.81 21.63
C CYS A 381 7.22 14.78 20.52
N GLN A 382 6.88 14.43 19.29
CA GLN A 382 7.02 15.32 18.14
C GLN A 382 5.68 15.95 17.81
N ALA A 383 5.63 17.27 17.67
CA ALA A 383 4.43 17.96 17.24
C ALA A 383 4.51 18.30 15.75
N ARG A 384 3.44 17.98 15.01
CA ARG A 384 3.30 18.22 13.58
C ARG A 384 2.02 18.97 13.31
N ALA A 385 2.10 20.13 12.67
CA ALA A 385 0.91 20.83 12.20
C ALA A 385 0.21 19.99 11.13
N ILE A 386 -1.11 19.85 11.26
CA ILE A 386 -1.98 19.16 10.30
C ILE A 386 -3.13 20.08 9.92
N SER A 387 -3.75 19.82 8.77
CA SER A 387 -5.07 20.36 8.43
C SER A 387 -6.09 19.24 8.38
N ALA A 388 -7.29 19.52 8.86
CA ALA A 388 -8.40 18.58 8.87
C ALA A 388 -9.64 19.24 8.28
N ARG A 389 -10.59 18.43 7.79
CA ARG A 389 -11.84 18.91 7.19
C ARG A 389 -13.03 18.47 8.04
N ASN A 390 -13.98 19.38 8.26
CA ASN A 390 -15.23 19.01 8.93
C ASN A 390 -16.19 18.34 7.93
N GLY A 391 -17.34 17.87 8.42
CA GLY A 391 -18.38 17.26 7.58
C GLY A 391 -18.99 18.19 6.53
N ALA A 392 -18.73 19.50 6.62
CA ALA A 392 -19.11 20.51 5.63
C ALA A 392 -17.99 20.79 4.61
N GLY A 393 -16.83 20.14 4.73
CA GLY A 393 -15.68 20.31 3.85
C GLY A 393 -14.80 21.52 4.17
N GLU A 394 -15.09 22.25 5.25
CA GLU A 394 -14.30 23.39 5.70
C GLU A 394 -13.00 22.91 6.36
N GLU A 395 -11.89 23.52 5.96
CA GLU A 395 -10.57 23.17 6.44
C GLU A 395 -10.24 23.93 7.73
N PHE A 396 -9.73 23.23 8.72
CA PHE A 396 -9.35 23.79 9.99
C PHE A 396 -8.01 23.22 10.48
N ALA A 397 -7.29 24.03 11.27
CA ALA A 397 -5.95 23.69 11.72
C ALA A 397 -5.96 22.70 12.90
N GLY A 398 -4.96 21.84 12.94
CA GLY A 398 -4.72 20.92 14.04
C GLY A 398 -3.24 20.63 14.25
N TYR A 399 -2.96 19.88 15.29
CA TYR A 399 -1.66 19.35 15.63
C TYR A 399 -1.77 17.85 15.88
N GLU A 400 -0.83 17.10 15.34
CA GLU A 400 -0.60 15.70 15.66
C GLU A 400 0.65 15.60 16.53
N PHE A 401 0.51 14.97 17.69
CA PHE A 401 1.58 14.68 18.63
C PHE A 401 1.93 13.20 18.55
N ILE A 402 3.16 12.90 18.14
CA ILE A 402 3.65 11.53 17.94
C ILE A 402 4.46 11.14 19.17
N TRP A 403 4.02 10.09 19.85
CA TRP A 403 4.65 9.54 21.05
C TRP A 403 5.80 8.59 20.66
N PRO A 404 6.75 8.28 21.57
CA PRO A 404 7.84 7.33 21.32
C PRO A 404 7.34 5.93 20.93
N SER A 405 6.16 5.53 21.41
CA SER A 405 5.50 4.28 21.04
C SER A 405 4.98 4.25 19.60
N GLY A 406 5.00 5.39 18.88
CA GLY A 406 4.35 5.56 17.59
C GLY A 406 2.85 5.89 17.68
N SER A 407 2.27 5.85 18.88
CA SER A 407 0.91 6.32 19.14
C SER A 407 0.77 7.80 18.84
N LYS A 408 -0.45 8.26 18.58
CA LYS A 408 -0.73 9.64 18.18
C LYS A 408 -1.81 10.27 19.03
N THR A 409 -1.60 11.53 19.39
CA THR A 409 -2.65 12.39 19.93
C THR A 409 -2.92 13.50 18.95
N VAL A 410 -4.17 13.67 18.54
CA VAL A 410 -4.57 14.65 17.54
C VAL A 410 -5.43 15.71 18.21
N LEU A 411 -4.95 16.95 18.20
CA LEU A 411 -5.73 18.11 18.63
C LEU A 411 -6.13 18.94 17.41
N GLN A 412 -7.40 19.28 17.35
CA GLN A 412 -8.03 19.95 16.22
C GLN A 412 -8.85 21.13 16.73
N LYS A 413 -8.93 22.21 15.95
CA LYS A 413 -9.73 23.39 16.29
C LYS A 413 -10.68 23.74 15.15
N ASP A 414 -11.96 23.42 15.32
CA ASP A 414 -13.03 23.78 14.38
C ASP A 414 -13.80 25.00 14.93
N GLY A 415 -13.51 26.18 14.39
CA GLY A 415 -14.03 27.46 14.91
C GLY A 415 -13.60 27.70 16.38
N THR A 416 -14.58 27.69 17.29
CA THR A 416 -14.36 27.79 18.74
C THR A 416 -14.26 26.43 19.45
N ASN A 417 -14.56 25.34 18.75
CA ASN A 417 -14.59 24.00 19.32
C ASN A 417 -13.20 23.37 19.24
N LEU A 418 -12.77 22.74 20.33
CA LEU A 418 -11.58 21.91 20.34
C LEU A 418 -11.99 20.44 20.24
N ILE A 419 -11.22 19.67 19.49
CA ILE A 419 -11.46 18.25 19.27
C ILE A 419 -10.15 17.51 19.57
N LEU A 420 -10.16 16.63 20.57
CA LEU A 420 -9.05 15.78 20.94
C LEU A 420 -9.37 14.33 20.55
N ASN A 421 -8.54 13.73 19.69
CA ASN A 421 -8.73 12.36 19.17
C ASN A 421 -10.14 12.12 18.61
N GLY A 422 -10.70 13.11 17.91
CA GLY A 422 -12.04 13.03 17.32
C GLY A 422 -13.20 13.28 18.30
N LYS A 423 -12.93 13.64 19.56
CA LYS A 423 -13.95 13.92 20.59
C LYS A 423 -13.90 15.36 21.08
N PRO A 424 -15.01 15.96 21.55
CA PRO A 424 -14.99 17.32 22.10
C PRO A 424 -13.97 17.48 23.22
N ALA A 425 -13.30 18.63 23.24
CA ALA A 425 -12.30 18.98 24.24
C ALA A 425 -12.44 20.45 24.68
N TYR A 426 -11.87 20.77 25.83
CA TYR A 426 -11.95 22.10 26.45
C TYR A 426 -10.56 22.59 26.84
N ALA A 427 -10.21 23.81 26.46
CA ALA A 427 -8.94 24.41 26.89
C ALA A 427 -8.92 24.56 28.41
N VAL A 428 -7.81 24.15 29.04
CA VAL A 428 -7.61 24.32 30.49
C VAL A 428 -6.28 25.05 30.72
N PRO A 429 -6.25 26.12 31.53
CA PRO A 429 -5.02 26.84 31.81
C PRO A 429 -4.13 26.03 32.77
N GLU A 430 -2.88 25.80 32.38
CA GLU A 430 -1.87 25.11 33.22
C GLU A 430 -0.49 25.74 32.95
N GLY A 431 0.10 26.32 34.00
CA GLY A 431 1.07 27.42 33.85
C GLY A 431 2.33 27.12 33.03
N SER A 432 2.91 25.93 33.13
CA SER A 432 4.19 25.60 32.48
C SER A 432 4.08 24.99 31.08
N TYR A 433 2.86 24.80 30.56
CA TYR A 433 2.62 24.13 29.28
C TYR A 433 2.13 25.13 28.22
N THR A 434 2.66 24.99 27.00
CA THR A 434 2.28 25.80 25.84
C THR A 434 0.79 25.62 25.49
N LEU A 435 0.24 24.46 25.79
CA LEU A 435 -1.12 24.06 25.46
C LEU A 435 -1.59 22.98 26.45
N CYS A 436 -2.82 23.09 26.95
CA CYS A 436 -3.50 22.01 27.67
C CYS A 436 -4.98 21.96 27.32
N VAL A 437 -5.50 20.73 27.16
CA VAL A 437 -6.91 20.45 26.86
C VAL A 437 -7.44 19.29 27.69
N LEU A 438 -8.70 19.39 28.11
CA LEU A 438 -9.45 18.33 28.77
C LEU A 438 -10.32 17.60 27.76
N SER A 439 -10.19 16.28 27.66
CA SER A 439 -11.11 15.43 26.88
C SER A 439 -12.49 15.43 27.52
N GLY A 440 -13.52 15.79 26.76
CA GLY A 440 -14.91 15.68 27.19
C GLY A 440 -15.43 14.24 27.27
N ASP A 441 -14.73 13.28 26.67
CA ASP A 441 -15.13 11.86 26.63
C ASP A 441 -14.50 11.07 27.79
N THR A 442 -13.17 11.14 27.92
CA THR A 442 -12.44 10.35 28.92
C THR A 442 -12.16 11.10 30.23
N GLY A 443 -12.32 12.43 30.24
CA GLY A 443 -11.88 13.28 31.35
C GLY A 443 -10.35 13.37 31.48
N ASN A 444 -9.57 12.74 30.60
CA ASN A 444 -8.12 12.88 30.58
C ASN A 444 -7.74 14.30 30.14
N ARG A 445 -6.71 14.85 30.76
CA ARG A 445 -6.07 16.10 30.34
C ARG A 445 -4.84 15.77 29.50
N PHE A 446 -4.72 16.39 28.34
CA PHE A 446 -3.53 16.35 27.51
C PHE A 446 -2.86 17.72 27.53
N CYS A 447 -1.54 17.76 27.73
CA CYS A 447 -0.74 18.96 27.69
C CYS A 447 0.51 18.79 26.83
N PHE A 448 0.94 19.88 26.20
CA PHE A 448 2.17 19.95 25.43
C PHE A 448 3.00 21.17 25.84
N ASN A 449 4.31 20.95 26.04
CA ASN A 449 5.29 22.00 26.27
C ASN A 449 6.38 21.93 25.19
N ASN A 450 6.58 23.03 24.47
CA ASN A 450 7.58 23.13 23.41
C ASN A 450 9.02 23.35 23.90
N GLY A 451 9.26 23.37 25.23
CA GLY A 451 10.60 23.36 25.81
C GLY A 451 11.51 24.45 25.27
N THR A 452 11.22 25.71 25.59
CA THR A 452 12.17 26.82 25.39
C THR A 452 13.21 26.87 26.49
#